data_AF-A0A397BEF9-F1
#
_entry.id   AF-A0A397BEF9-F1
#
_cell.length_a   1.000
_cell.length_b   1.000
_cell.length_c   1.000
_cell.angle_alpha   90.00
_cell.angle_beta   90.00
_cell.angle_gamma   90.00
#
_symmetry.space_group_name_H-M   'P 1'
#
loop_
_entity.id
_entity.type
_entity.pdbx_description
1 polymer ?
#
loop_
_entity_poly.entity_id
_entity_poly.type
_entity_poly.pdbx_seq_one_letter_code
_entity_poly.pdbx_strand_id
1 'polypeptide(L)'
;MAVRILVESGTTAFLRMEEPATEAFCSQVASMYQAVPYHNFKHAFSVMHTTYLLLQSYIQSPFTPLEVAALLLAALCHDIQHNGRTSSFHQTTKSALAREYASHKGSVLEAMHASVAIDTMTAEHVFDHVVAADADAIKSMIQELILATDMALHPQVIQAYADKKSSGDSLTQAKMILHCADISNPTKSPEVAKWWSHAVLREFCMQVDEEQKLQLPVSGFMKADLFSREEANMHLEFVDSFAVPAWRLLAVSSHFDEYVTRQCMTNIVLCRKMWLAAMEPTVQLTVMSFPRTLKRTKSAYEDMSPCGDDEKASSTKRRCMKKVVRRSGLETAAVDVNVT
;
A
#
# COMPACT_ATOMS: atom_id res chain seq x y z
N MET A 1 14.68 10.67 8.80
CA MET A 1 13.78 11.08 7.69
C MET A 1 12.46 11.67 8.20
N ALA A 2 11.78 11.11 9.21
CA ALA A 2 10.59 11.73 9.80
C ALA A 2 10.82 13.18 10.26
N VAL A 3 11.91 13.44 10.99
CA VAL A 3 12.37 14.79 11.37
C VAL A 3 12.46 15.72 10.16
N ARG A 4 13.08 15.25 9.07
CA ARG A 4 13.21 16.02 7.82
C ARG A 4 11.85 16.35 7.21
N ILE A 5 10.89 15.43 7.21
CA ILE A 5 9.53 15.70 6.74
C ILE A 5 8.88 16.81 7.58
N LEU A 6 9.00 16.76 8.91
CA LEU A 6 8.44 17.79 9.81
C LEU A 6 9.08 19.16 9.60
N VAL A 7 10.37 19.20 9.25
CA VAL A 7 11.07 20.45 8.92
C VAL A 7 10.62 20.97 7.56
N GLU A 8 10.65 20.13 6.52
CA GLU A 8 10.30 20.51 5.15
C GLU A 8 8.80 20.85 4.97
N SER A 9 7.92 20.30 5.81
CA SER A 9 6.50 20.66 5.84
C SER A 9 6.22 21.98 6.57
N GLY A 10 7.21 22.57 7.25
CA GLY A 10 7.02 23.72 8.12
C GLY A 10 6.36 23.40 9.47
N THR A 11 6.15 22.12 9.79
CA THR A 11 5.55 21.68 11.06
C THR A 11 6.39 22.11 12.25
N THR A 12 7.72 21.93 12.20
CA THR A 12 8.60 22.37 13.29
C THR A 12 8.60 23.89 13.46
N ALA A 13 8.53 24.65 12.36
CA ALA A 13 8.47 26.10 12.39
C ALA A 13 7.16 26.61 13.02
N PHE A 14 6.03 25.98 12.69
CA PHE A 14 4.73 26.30 13.29
C PHE A 14 4.70 25.99 14.79
N LEU A 15 5.17 24.81 15.19
CA LEU A 15 5.23 24.37 16.59
C LEU A 15 6.37 25.04 17.38
N ARG A 16 7.26 25.76 16.69
CA ARG A 16 8.49 26.36 17.24
C ARG A 16 9.38 25.34 17.95
N MET A 17 9.45 24.13 17.41
CA MET A 17 10.31 23.07 17.91
C MET A 17 11.71 23.21 17.32
N GLU A 18 12.73 23.21 18.17
CA GLU A 18 14.12 23.10 17.72
C GLU A 18 14.43 21.68 17.23
N GLU A 19 15.50 21.53 16.44
CA GLU A 19 15.90 20.25 15.87
C GLU A 19 16.15 19.17 16.94
N PRO A 20 16.87 19.42 18.06
CA PRO A 20 17.06 18.42 19.11
C PRO A 20 15.74 17.95 19.76
N ALA A 21 14.79 18.87 19.99
CA ALA A 21 13.48 18.53 20.53
C ALA A 21 12.66 17.69 19.52
N THR A 22 12.77 18.01 18.23
CA THR A 22 12.12 17.25 17.16
C THR A 22 12.69 15.83 17.03
N GLU A 23 14.01 15.68 17.15
CA GLU A 23 14.70 14.39 17.16
C GLU A 23 14.32 13.55 18.38
N ALA A 24 14.27 14.16 19.57
CA ALA A 24 13.85 13.51 20.80
C ALA A 24 12.42 12.99 20.69
N PHE A 25 11.48 13.84 20.29
CA PHE A 25 10.08 13.45 20.06
C PHE A 25 9.96 12.30 19.05
N CYS A 26 10.61 12.40 17.88
CA CYS A 26 10.56 11.34 16.87
C CYS A 26 11.16 10.03 17.38
N SER A 27 12.22 10.09 18.18
CA SER A 27 12.88 8.91 18.77
C SER A 27 12.00 8.27 19.84
N GLN A 28 11.34 9.09 20.66
CA GLN A 28 10.39 8.64 21.67
C GLN A 28 9.23 7.89 21.00
N VAL A 29 8.58 8.50 20.00
CA VAL A 29 7.51 7.83 19.23
C VAL A 29 8.00 6.53 18.60
N ALA A 30 9.17 6.53 17.96
CA ALA A 30 9.73 5.32 17.34
C ALA A 30 9.95 4.18 18.35
N SER A 31 10.37 4.51 19.57
CA SER A 31 10.58 3.53 20.65
C SER A 31 9.28 2.88 21.17
N MET A 32 8.14 3.55 20.97
CA MET A 32 6.83 3.10 21.43
C MET A 32 6.13 2.18 20.42
N TYR A 33 6.67 2.02 19.21
CA TYR A 33 6.21 1.02 18.26
C TYR A 33 6.83 -0.35 18.54
N GLN A 34 5.98 -1.35 18.70
CA GLN A 34 6.41 -2.71 19.02
C GLN A 34 7.03 -3.41 17.80
N ALA A 35 7.87 -4.42 18.06
CA ALA A 35 8.50 -5.23 17.02
C ALA A 35 7.54 -6.30 16.45
N VAL A 36 6.37 -5.87 15.96
CA VAL A 36 5.39 -6.72 15.28
C VAL A 36 5.61 -6.72 13.76
N PRO A 37 5.17 -7.75 13.02
CA PRO A 37 5.48 -7.87 11.60
C PRO A 37 5.06 -6.69 10.72
N TYR A 38 3.88 -6.11 10.94
CA TYR A 38 3.27 -5.05 10.13
C TYR A 38 3.15 -3.72 10.87
N HIS A 39 2.37 -3.65 11.96
CA HIS A 39 2.05 -2.39 12.67
C HIS A 39 3.21 -1.92 13.56
N ASN A 40 4.36 -1.66 12.96
CA ASN A 40 5.59 -1.19 13.58
C ASN A 40 5.99 0.20 13.04
N PHE A 41 7.11 0.77 13.51
CA PHE A 41 7.51 2.12 13.12
C PHE A 41 7.76 2.30 11.61
N LYS A 42 8.10 1.23 10.86
CA LYS A 42 8.25 1.32 9.41
C LYS A 42 6.92 1.60 8.74
N HIS A 43 5.82 1.03 9.26
CA HIS A 43 4.47 1.27 8.77
C HIS A 43 4.09 2.72 9.04
N ALA A 44 4.21 3.17 10.29
CA ALA A 44 3.95 4.56 10.68
C ALA A 44 4.72 5.58 9.82
N PHE A 45 6.01 5.35 9.58
CA PHE A 45 6.80 6.19 8.69
C PHE A 45 6.32 6.12 7.23
N SER A 46 5.94 4.95 6.72
CA SER A 46 5.38 4.79 5.37
C SER A 46 4.06 5.57 5.20
N VAL A 47 3.20 5.55 6.22
CA VAL A 47 1.96 6.33 6.27
C VAL A 47 2.27 7.82 6.28
N MET A 48 3.11 8.29 7.22
CA MET A 48 3.55 9.69 7.29
C MET A 48 4.16 10.19 5.96
N HIS A 49 5.03 9.39 5.33
CA HIS A 49 5.65 9.74 4.07
C HIS A 49 4.63 9.82 2.92
N THR A 50 3.67 8.89 2.88
CA THR A 50 2.60 8.93 1.86
C THR A 50 1.69 10.15 2.07
N THR A 51 1.33 10.44 3.31
CA THR A 51 0.58 11.65 3.70
C THR A 51 1.30 12.91 3.27
N TYR A 52 2.62 13.00 3.51
CA TYR A 52 3.44 14.13 3.06
C TYR A 52 3.42 14.30 1.54
N LEU A 53 3.60 13.21 0.77
CA LEU A 53 3.54 13.28 -0.70
C LEU A 53 2.17 13.71 -1.21
N LEU A 54 1.08 13.25 -0.58
CA LEU A 54 -0.28 13.69 -0.91
C LEU A 54 -0.47 15.18 -0.62
N LEU A 55 0.04 15.67 0.51
CA LEU A 55 0.05 17.11 0.83
C LEU A 55 0.84 17.93 -0.20
N GLN A 56 2.00 17.44 -0.67
CA GLN A 56 2.77 18.12 -1.70
C GLN A 56 2.03 18.19 -3.05
N SER A 57 1.18 17.20 -3.35
CA SER A 57 0.35 17.20 -4.56
C SER A 57 -0.98 17.96 -4.41
N TYR A 58 -1.27 18.55 -3.25
CA TYR A 58 -2.55 19.19 -2.97
C TYR A 58 -2.57 20.64 -3.51
N ILE A 59 -3.46 20.92 -4.45
CA ILE A 59 -3.46 22.17 -5.25
C ILE A 59 -4.64 23.10 -4.98
N GLN A 60 -5.74 22.63 -4.37
CA GLN A 60 -6.91 23.48 -4.09
C GLN A 60 -7.02 23.82 -2.60
N SER A 61 -7.03 25.12 -2.26
CA SER A 61 -7.24 25.62 -0.89
C SER A 61 -6.30 24.98 0.13
N PRO A 62 -5.02 25.40 0.20
CA PRO A 62 -4.00 24.71 0.97
C PRO A 62 -4.37 24.63 2.45
N PHE A 63 -4.02 23.49 3.07
CA PHE A 63 -4.10 23.31 4.51
C PHE A 63 -3.32 24.40 5.23
N THR A 64 -3.88 24.88 6.34
CA THR A 64 -3.19 25.78 7.26
C THR A 64 -1.99 25.07 7.90
N PRO A 65 -0.99 25.80 8.41
CA PRO A 65 0.14 25.19 9.13
C PRO A 65 -0.28 24.30 10.30
N LEU A 66 -1.38 24.66 10.98
CA LEU A 66 -1.99 23.88 12.05
C LEU A 66 -2.46 22.52 11.53
N GLU A 67 -3.23 22.51 10.44
CA GLU A 67 -3.78 21.28 9.86
C GLU A 67 -2.68 20.38 9.29
N VAL A 68 -1.65 20.96 8.67
CA VAL A 68 -0.47 20.21 8.21
C VAL A 68 0.26 19.56 9.39
N ALA A 69 0.47 20.30 10.48
CA ALA A 69 1.09 19.79 11.69
C ALA A 69 0.26 18.64 12.30
N ALA A 70 -1.04 18.85 12.51
CA ALA A 70 -1.94 17.84 13.05
C ALA A 70 -1.95 16.57 12.19
N LEU A 71 -2.03 16.70 10.87
CA LEU A 71 -2.09 15.57 9.95
C LEU A 71 -0.80 14.74 9.92
N LEU A 72 0.38 15.38 9.89
CA LEU A 72 1.66 14.66 9.89
C LEU A 72 1.97 14.03 11.26
N LEU A 73 1.62 14.70 12.36
CA LEU A 73 1.75 14.16 13.70
C LEU A 73 0.81 12.96 13.92
N ALA A 74 -0.44 13.05 13.46
CA ALA A 74 -1.39 11.94 13.48
C ALA A 74 -0.86 10.77 12.65
N ALA A 75 -0.38 11.00 11.43
CA ALA A 75 0.16 9.94 10.57
C ALA A 75 1.33 9.18 11.21
N LEU A 76 2.24 9.88 11.88
CA LEU A 76 3.38 9.28 12.56
C LEU A 76 2.99 8.46 13.81
N CYS A 77 1.84 8.75 14.42
CA CYS A 77 1.42 8.16 15.69
C CYS A 77 0.15 7.29 15.60
N HIS A 78 -0.48 7.15 14.43
CA HIS A 78 -1.83 6.55 14.31
C HIS A 78 -1.95 5.11 14.84
N ASP A 79 -0.81 4.39 14.90
CA ASP A 79 -0.69 3.01 15.41
C ASP A 79 0.27 2.88 16.61
N ILE A 80 0.54 3.99 17.31
CA ILE A 80 1.51 3.98 18.41
C ILE A 80 1.13 2.96 19.49
N GLN A 81 2.09 2.16 19.96
CA GLN A 81 1.89 1.01 20.86
C GLN A 81 1.04 -0.17 20.32
N HIS A 82 0.73 -0.24 19.02
CA HIS A 82 0.04 -1.40 18.46
C HIS A 82 0.79 -2.71 18.77
N ASN A 83 0.07 -3.72 19.27
CA ASN A 83 0.64 -4.98 19.76
C ASN A 83 0.49 -6.16 18.78
N GLY A 84 -0.06 -5.87 17.60
CA GLY A 84 -0.27 -6.83 16.53
C GLY A 84 -1.56 -7.64 16.64
N ARG A 85 -2.54 -7.14 17.41
CA ARG A 85 -3.87 -7.75 17.56
C ARG A 85 -4.95 -6.75 17.21
N THR A 86 -6.05 -7.25 16.65
CA THR A 86 -7.19 -6.43 16.24
C THR A 86 -8.02 -5.96 17.44
N SER A 87 -8.80 -4.88 17.25
CA SER A 87 -9.81 -4.44 18.22
C SER A 87 -10.78 -5.58 18.62
N SER A 88 -11.15 -6.46 17.66
CA SER A 88 -12.02 -7.62 17.92
C SER A 88 -11.36 -8.68 18.82
N PHE A 89 -10.05 -8.90 18.70
CA PHE A 89 -9.31 -9.78 19.60
C PHE A 89 -9.34 -9.24 21.04
N HIS A 90 -9.09 -7.93 21.19
CA HIS A 90 -9.14 -7.26 22.48
C HIS A 90 -10.50 -7.32 23.17
N GLN A 91 -11.58 -7.19 22.38
CA GLN A 91 -12.96 -7.32 22.86
C GLN A 91 -13.27 -8.76 23.28
N THR A 92 -12.93 -9.74 22.44
CA THR A 92 -13.17 -11.17 22.70
C THR A 92 -12.45 -11.65 23.96
N THR A 93 -11.20 -11.21 24.16
CA THR A 93 -10.39 -11.54 25.33
C THR A 93 -10.71 -10.73 26.57
N LYS A 94 -11.56 -9.70 26.47
CA LYS A 94 -11.88 -8.75 27.55
C LYS A 94 -10.62 -8.13 28.18
N SER A 95 -9.65 -7.82 27.32
CA SER A 95 -8.37 -7.23 27.72
C SER A 95 -8.54 -5.92 28.51
N ALA A 96 -7.48 -5.48 29.19
CA ALA A 96 -7.49 -4.18 29.89
C ALA A 96 -7.82 -3.02 28.94
N LEU A 97 -7.21 -3.01 27.74
CA LEU A 97 -7.49 -2.02 26.68
C LEU A 97 -8.97 -1.97 26.31
N ALA A 98 -9.60 -3.12 26.08
CA ALA A 98 -11.02 -3.17 25.73
C ALA A 98 -11.94 -2.65 26.85
N ARG A 99 -11.52 -2.77 28.13
CA ARG A 99 -12.27 -2.23 29.27
C ARG A 99 -12.07 -0.72 29.41
N GLU A 100 -10.84 -0.25 29.25
CA GLU A 100 -10.47 1.16 29.37
C GLU A 100 -11.14 2.01 28.28
N TYR A 101 -11.11 1.54 27.03
CA TYR A 101 -11.67 2.27 25.88
C TYR A 101 -13.07 1.79 25.47
N ALA A 102 -13.81 1.13 26.39
CA ALA A 102 -15.13 0.54 26.10
C ALA A 102 -16.19 1.54 25.59
N SER A 103 -16.03 2.83 25.87
CA SER A 103 -16.91 3.90 25.36
C SER A 103 -16.80 4.12 23.84
N HIS A 104 -15.69 3.70 23.23
CA HIS A 104 -15.41 3.84 21.81
C HIS A 104 -15.83 2.57 21.05
N LYS A 105 -17.15 2.42 20.87
CA LYS A 105 -17.90 1.26 20.31
C LYS A 105 -17.29 0.59 19.05
N GLY A 106 -16.18 -0.13 19.16
CA GLY A 106 -15.51 -0.80 18.03
C GLY A 106 -14.07 -0.35 17.84
N SER A 107 -13.82 0.95 17.94
CA SER A 107 -12.54 1.63 17.69
C SER A 107 -11.63 1.65 18.93
N VAL A 108 -11.48 0.49 19.58
CA VAL A 108 -10.74 0.36 20.86
C VAL A 108 -9.28 0.75 20.68
N LEU A 109 -8.64 0.29 19.60
CA LEU A 109 -7.24 0.56 19.32
C LEU A 109 -7.02 2.00 18.91
N GLU A 110 -7.82 2.52 18.00
CA GLU A 110 -7.67 3.90 17.50
C GLU A 110 -7.90 4.93 18.61
N ALA A 111 -8.82 4.64 19.54
CA ALA A 111 -9.00 5.47 20.74
C ALA A 111 -7.77 5.43 21.66
N MET A 112 -7.14 4.26 21.81
CA MET A 112 -5.88 4.12 22.54
C MET A 112 -4.74 4.88 21.85
N HIS A 113 -4.54 4.66 20.55
CA HIS A 113 -3.51 5.34 19.76
C HIS A 113 -3.64 6.85 19.85
N ALA A 114 -4.86 7.38 19.73
CA ALA A 114 -5.12 8.81 19.86
C ALA A 114 -4.76 9.35 21.25
N SER A 115 -5.18 8.66 22.31
CA SER A 115 -4.84 9.04 23.70
C SER A 115 -3.33 9.04 23.91
N VAL A 116 -2.67 7.93 23.58
CA VAL A 116 -1.22 7.76 23.76
C VAL A 116 -0.44 8.79 22.93
N ALA A 117 -0.87 9.08 21.70
CA ALA A 117 -0.24 10.09 20.86
C ALA A 117 -0.29 11.48 21.51
N ILE A 118 -1.46 11.91 21.99
CA ILE A 118 -1.64 13.22 22.62
C ILE A 118 -0.87 13.32 23.94
N ASP A 119 -0.88 12.26 24.76
CA ASP A 119 -0.14 12.20 26.00
C ASP A 119 1.38 12.27 25.75
N THR A 120 1.87 11.54 24.75
CA THR A 120 3.28 11.55 24.35
C THR A 120 3.69 12.94 23.85
N MET A 121 2.90 13.55 22.96
CA MET A 121 3.19 14.91 22.47
C MET A 121 3.18 15.95 23.59
N THR A 122 2.30 15.79 24.58
CA THR A 122 2.24 16.68 25.75
C THR A 122 3.47 16.48 26.65
N ALA A 123 3.88 15.23 26.89
CA ALA A 123 5.08 14.91 27.68
C ALA A 123 6.38 15.37 27.00
N GLU A 124 6.43 15.33 25.67
CA GLU A 124 7.55 15.80 24.85
C GLU A 124 7.47 17.29 24.50
N HIS A 125 6.60 18.06 25.20
CA HIS A 125 6.52 19.52 25.08
C HIS A 125 6.22 20.04 23.65
N VAL A 126 5.57 19.23 22.81
CA VAL A 126 5.27 19.56 21.39
C VAL A 126 4.39 20.80 21.26
N PHE A 127 3.58 21.11 22.29
CA PHE A 127 2.60 22.19 22.27
C PHE A 127 2.99 23.43 23.09
N ASP A 128 4.16 23.44 23.73
CA ASP A 128 4.52 24.45 24.75
C ASP A 128 4.71 25.88 24.18
N HIS A 129 4.86 25.99 22.86
CA HIS A 129 5.18 27.25 22.19
C HIS A 129 4.10 27.73 21.22
N VAL A 130 2.97 27.01 21.14
CA VAL A 130 1.75 27.47 20.45
C VAL A 130 0.75 28.04 21.46
N VAL A 131 -0.19 28.86 21.00
CA VAL A 131 -1.24 29.38 21.89
C VAL A 131 -2.19 28.25 22.28
N ALA A 132 -2.79 28.34 23.47
CA ALA A 132 -3.65 27.29 24.02
C ALA A 132 -4.79 26.87 23.05
N ALA A 133 -5.41 27.83 22.38
CA ALA A 133 -6.46 27.55 21.40
C ALA A 133 -5.97 26.70 20.21
N ASP A 134 -4.75 26.95 19.72
CA ASP A 134 -4.15 26.15 18.64
C ASP A 134 -3.75 24.77 19.15
N ALA A 135 -3.19 24.67 20.37
CA ALA A 135 -2.88 23.38 20.98
C ALA A 135 -4.14 22.48 21.11
N ASP A 136 -5.25 23.05 21.57
CA ASP A 136 -6.52 22.33 21.71
C ASP A 136 -7.08 21.92 20.34
N ALA A 137 -7.00 22.80 19.34
CA ALA A 137 -7.43 22.49 17.97
C ALA A 137 -6.58 21.37 17.33
N ILE A 138 -5.26 21.38 17.53
CA ILE A 138 -4.36 20.33 17.03
C ILE A 138 -4.70 18.99 17.68
N LYS A 139 -4.84 18.96 19.02
CA LYS A 139 -5.19 17.73 19.76
C LYS A 139 -6.52 17.16 19.30
N SER A 140 -7.54 18.02 19.15
CA SER A 140 -8.86 17.61 18.64
C SER A 140 -8.75 17.03 17.23
N MET A 141 -8.02 17.69 16.33
CA MET A 141 -7.85 17.20 14.96
C MET A 141 -7.07 15.88 14.91
N ILE A 142 -6.00 15.72 15.69
CA ILE A 142 -5.24 14.46 15.79
C ILE A 142 -6.15 13.32 16.24
N GLN A 143 -6.96 13.55 17.29
CA GLN A 143 -7.91 12.55 17.78
C GLN A 143 -8.89 12.13 16.68
N GLU A 144 -9.49 13.09 15.98
CA GLU A 144 -10.43 12.80 14.89
C GLU A 144 -9.79 12.10 13.69
N LEU A 145 -8.54 12.41 13.39
CA LEU A 145 -7.80 11.79 12.29
C LEU A 145 -7.44 10.34 12.61
N ILE A 146 -6.92 10.06 13.79
CA ILE A 146 -6.55 8.70 14.20
C ILE A 146 -7.80 7.84 14.34
N LEU A 147 -8.89 8.34 14.91
CA LEU A 147 -10.15 7.58 14.94
C LEU A 147 -10.70 7.24 13.55
N ALA A 148 -10.40 8.06 12.53
CA ALA A 148 -10.84 7.81 11.17
C ALA A 148 -10.04 6.71 10.45
N THR A 149 -8.92 6.22 11.02
CA THR A 149 -8.16 5.09 10.44
C THR A 149 -8.77 3.73 10.78
N ASP A 150 -9.77 3.68 11.67
CA ASP A 150 -10.51 2.44 11.96
C ASP A 150 -11.15 1.90 10.66
N MET A 151 -10.71 0.72 10.23
CA MET A 151 -11.21 0.09 9.01
C MET A 151 -12.70 -0.29 9.09
N ALA A 152 -13.30 -0.40 10.28
CA ALA A 152 -14.75 -0.52 10.43
C ALA A 152 -15.51 0.76 10.04
N LEU A 153 -14.83 1.92 10.06
CA LEU A 153 -15.34 3.22 9.64
C LEU A 153 -15.02 3.56 8.18
N HIS A 154 -14.33 2.68 7.45
CA HIS A 154 -13.94 2.91 6.06
C HIS A 154 -15.13 3.36 5.18
N PRO A 155 -16.31 2.69 5.17
CA PRO A 155 -17.44 3.14 4.35
C PRO A 155 -17.90 4.58 4.68
N GLN A 156 -17.89 4.95 5.96
CA GLN A 156 -18.31 6.27 6.43
C GLN A 156 -17.31 7.34 6.02
N VAL A 157 -16.00 7.06 6.10
CA VAL A 157 -14.94 7.98 5.64
C VAL A 157 -15.04 8.22 4.14
N ILE A 158 -15.18 7.15 3.34
CA ILE A 158 -15.32 7.26 1.88
C ILE A 158 -16.59 8.06 1.50
N GLN A 159 -17.73 7.76 2.13
CA GLN A 159 -18.98 8.45 1.85
C GLN A 159 -18.92 9.93 2.24
N ALA A 160 -18.41 10.25 3.43
CA ALA A 160 -18.25 11.63 3.88
C ALA A 160 -17.37 12.44 2.92
N TYR A 161 -16.27 11.85 2.44
CA TYR A 161 -15.45 12.47 1.42
C TYR A 161 -16.21 12.67 0.11
N ALA A 162 -16.90 11.65 -0.39
CA ALA A 162 -17.65 11.73 -1.65
C ALA A 162 -18.68 12.87 -1.66
N ASP A 163 -19.37 13.07 -0.53
CA ASP A 163 -20.40 14.11 -0.35
C ASP A 163 -19.81 15.51 -0.24
N LYS A 164 -18.59 15.63 0.32
CA LYS A 164 -17.94 16.91 0.64
C LYS A 164 -16.70 17.20 -0.20
N LYS A 165 -16.44 16.41 -1.24
CA LYS A 165 -15.24 16.55 -2.09
C LYS A 165 -15.12 17.88 -2.82
N SER A 166 -16.12 18.76 -2.76
CA SER A 166 -16.10 20.11 -3.34
C SER A 166 -16.29 21.22 -2.30
N SER A 167 -16.49 20.87 -1.01
CA SER A 167 -16.95 21.82 0.01
C SER A 167 -15.82 22.52 0.78
N GLY A 168 -14.55 22.27 0.44
CA GLY A 168 -13.40 22.83 1.14
C GLY A 168 -13.31 22.44 2.63
N ASP A 169 -14.03 21.39 3.06
CA ASP A 169 -14.01 20.90 4.44
C ASP A 169 -12.67 20.19 4.71
N SER A 170 -11.71 20.94 5.24
CA SER A 170 -10.32 20.51 5.42
C SER A 170 -10.20 19.26 6.28
N LEU A 171 -11.00 19.13 7.34
CA LEU A 171 -10.96 17.95 8.21
C LEU A 171 -11.38 16.69 7.45
N THR A 172 -12.44 16.77 6.64
CA THR A 172 -12.87 15.64 5.80
C THR A 172 -11.81 15.29 4.75
N GLN A 173 -11.15 16.29 4.15
CA GLN A 173 -10.03 16.05 3.22
C GLN A 173 -8.85 15.37 3.94
N ALA A 174 -8.48 15.84 5.13
CA ALA A 174 -7.38 15.31 5.92
C ALA A 174 -7.64 13.86 6.38
N LYS A 175 -8.87 13.54 6.83
CA LYS A 175 -9.29 12.17 7.16
C LYS A 175 -9.12 11.24 5.96
N MET A 176 -9.56 11.66 4.78
CA MET A 176 -9.41 10.85 3.57
C MET A 176 -7.94 10.67 3.15
N ILE A 177 -7.12 11.71 3.26
CA ILE A 177 -5.67 11.64 2.97
C ILE A 177 -5.00 10.62 3.90
N LEU A 178 -5.21 10.74 5.21
CA LEU A 178 -4.60 9.82 6.18
C LEU A 178 -5.09 8.39 5.97
N HIS A 179 -6.39 8.20 5.78
CA HIS A 179 -6.99 6.88 5.55
C HIS A 179 -6.43 6.21 4.30
N CYS A 180 -6.32 6.95 3.19
CA CYS A 180 -5.68 6.43 1.97
C CYS A 180 -4.20 6.10 2.20
N ALA A 181 -3.47 6.97 2.90
CA ALA A 181 -2.06 6.78 3.21
C ALA A 181 -1.82 5.52 4.05
N ASP A 182 -2.72 5.22 4.98
CA ASP A 182 -2.69 4.02 5.82
C ASP A 182 -2.86 2.74 4.99
N ILE A 183 -3.86 2.70 4.11
CA ILE A 183 -4.07 1.57 3.18
C ILE A 183 -3.23 1.66 1.89
N SER A 184 -2.10 2.37 1.91
CA SER A 184 -1.35 2.72 0.69
C SER A 184 -0.41 1.64 0.17
N ASN A 185 -0.24 0.49 0.83
CA ASN A 185 0.74 -0.51 0.37
C ASN A 185 0.54 -0.94 -1.10
N PRO A 186 -0.70 -1.15 -1.61
CA PRO A 186 -0.92 -1.46 -3.02
C PRO A 186 -0.50 -0.35 -3.99
N THR A 187 -0.29 0.88 -3.52
CA THR A 187 0.21 2.01 -4.33
C THR A 187 1.72 2.02 -4.51
N LYS A 188 2.45 1.13 -3.83
CA LYS A 188 3.91 1.06 -3.93
C LYS A 188 4.34 0.17 -5.11
N SER A 189 5.63 0.08 -5.39
CA SER A 189 6.11 -0.88 -6.38
C SER A 189 5.66 -2.30 -6.01
N PRO A 190 5.44 -3.21 -6.98
CA PRO A 190 4.94 -4.56 -6.67
C PRO A 190 5.77 -5.31 -5.63
N GLU A 191 7.10 -5.12 -5.64
CA GLU A 191 8.02 -5.72 -4.67
C GLU A 191 7.76 -5.22 -3.24
N VAL A 192 7.59 -3.91 -3.07
CA VAL A 192 7.29 -3.29 -1.77
C VAL A 192 5.88 -3.66 -1.32
N ALA A 193 4.90 -3.62 -2.22
CA ALA A 193 3.53 -4.03 -1.93
C ALA A 193 3.48 -5.48 -1.45
N LYS A 194 4.20 -6.39 -2.12
CA LYS A 194 4.31 -7.80 -1.71
C LYS A 194 4.95 -7.97 -0.34
N TRP A 195 6.01 -7.20 -0.04
CA TRP A 195 6.65 -7.25 1.27
C TRP A 195 5.67 -6.89 2.39
N TRP A 196 4.91 -5.81 2.21
CA TRP A 196 3.87 -5.38 3.17
C TRP A 196 2.73 -6.38 3.28
N SER A 197 2.26 -6.94 2.17
CA SER A 197 1.27 -8.02 2.16
C SER A 197 1.72 -9.23 2.98
N HIS A 198 2.96 -9.70 2.80
CA HIS A 198 3.49 -10.78 3.62
C HIS A 198 3.64 -10.37 5.09
N ALA A 199 3.94 -9.10 5.38
CA ALA A 199 4.06 -8.61 6.74
C ALA A 199 2.71 -8.63 7.47
N VAL A 200 1.64 -8.10 6.86
CA VAL A 200 0.30 -8.13 7.47
C VAL A 200 -0.22 -9.55 7.62
N LEU A 201 0.00 -10.42 6.62
CA LEU A 201 -0.41 -11.82 6.71
C LEU A 201 0.30 -12.56 7.86
N ARG A 202 1.59 -12.33 8.07
CA ARG A 202 2.31 -12.93 9.21
C ARG A 202 1.71 -12.49 10.55
N GLU A 203 1.36 -11.22 10.68
CA GLU A 203 0.78 -10.69 11.92
C GLU A 203 -0.62 -11.26 12.19
N PHE A 204 -1.45 -11.33 11.16
CA PHE A 204 -2.74 -12.00 11.15
C PHE A 204 -2.63 -13.48 11.54
N CYS A 205 -1.71 -14.23 10.94
CA CYS A 205 -1.46 -15.63 11.32
C CYS A 205 -1.04 -15.77 12.79
N MET A 206 -0.22 -14.84 13.31
CA MET A 206 0.15 -14.84 14.73
C MET A 206 -1.05 -14.64 15.66
N GLN A 207 -2.02 -13.79 15.29
CA GLN A 207 -3.27 -13.66 16.03
C GLN A 207 -4.08 -14.95 15.99
N VAL A 208 -4.27 -15.53 14.80
CA VAL A 208 -5.05 -16.76 14.63
C VAL A 208 -4.46 -17.91 15.44
N ASP A 209 -3.13 -18.05 15.45
CA ASP A 209 -2.45 -19.08 16.26
C ASP A 209 -2.65 -18.85 17.76
N GLU A 210 -2.76 -17.60 18.20
CA GLU A 210 -3.05 -17.25 19.60
C GLU A 210 -4.52 -17.53 19.96
N GLU A 211 -5.47 -17.17 19.08
CA GLU A 211 -6.89 -17.51 19.24
C GLU A 211 -7.08 -19.03 19.41
N GLN A 212 -6.38 -19.84 18.61
CA GLN A 212 -6.39 -21.30 18.72
C GLN A 212 -5.86 -21.79 20.07
N LYS A 213 -4.72 -21.25 20.55
CA LYS A 213 -4.14 -21.61 21.85
C LYS A 213 -5.05 -21.25 23.02
N LEU A 214 -5.73 -20.10 22.92
CA LEU A 214 -6.66 -19.60 23.92
C LEU A 214 -8.07 -20.22 23.81
N GLN A 215 -8.30 -21.12 22.84
CA GLN A 215 -9.59 -21.74 22.56
C GLN A 215 -10.72 -20.71 22.29
N LEU A 216 -10.38 -19.62 21.62
CA LEU A 216 -11.31 -18.57 21.20
C LEU A 216 -11.93 -18.92 19.83
N PRO A 217 -13.05 -18.28 19.45
CA PRO A 217 -13.51 -18.29 18.07
C PRO A 217 -12.38 -17.79 17.15
N VAL A 218 -12.01 -18.62 16.17
CA VAL A 218 -10.85 -18.37 15.31
C VAL A 218 -11.23 -17.51 14.11
N SER A 219 -10.46 -16.45 13.87
CA SER A 219 -10.55 -15.56 12.72
C SER A 219 -9.94 -16.20 11.47
N GLY A 220 -10.46 -17.35 11.06
CA GLY A 220 -9.85 -18.21 10.03
C GLY A 220 -9.65 -17.52 8.67
N PHE A 221 -10.45 -16.50 8.36
CA PHE A 221 -10.30 -15.68 7.14
C PHE A 221 -9.00 -14.87 7.11
N MET A 222 -8.30 -14.72 8.24
CA MET A 222 -7.02 -14.02 8.33
C MET A 222 -5.81 -14.94 8.10
N LYS A 223 -6.00 -16.27 7.98
CA LYS A 223 -4.91 -17.24 7.88
C LYS A 223 -4.76 -17.80 6.47
N ALA A 224 -3.55 -17.72 5.94
CA ALA A 224 -3.13 -18.35 4.69
C ALA A 224 -1.63 -18.68 4.76
N ASP A 225 -1.21 -19.65 3.95
CA ASP A 225 0.21 -19.92 3.73
C ASP A 225 0.79 -18.91 2.75
N LEU A 226 2.05 -18.51 2.97
CA LEU A 226 2.75 -17.65 2.00
C LEU A 226 2.85 -18.35 0.64
N PHE A 227 2.66 -17.57 -0.42
CA PHE A 227 2.63 -18.00 -1.81
C PHE A 227 1.45 -18.92 -2.17
N SER A 228 0.45 -19.04 -1.30
CA SER A 228 -0.75 -19.83 -1.58
C SER A 228 -1.78 -19.04 -2.39
N ARG A 229 -2.75 -19.77 -2.95
CA ARG A 229 -3.88 -19.15 -3.65
C ARG A 229 -4.77 -18.36 -2.69
N GLU A 230 -4.88 -18.80 -1.45
CA GLU A 230 -5.64 -18.15 -0.39
C GLU A 230 -5.03 -16.81 0.00
N GLU A 231 -3.69 -16.72 0.12
CA GLU A 231 -2.98 -15.43 0.29
C GLU A 231 -3.30 -14.49 -0.87
N ALA A 232 -3.16 -14.97 -2.10
CA ALA A 232 -3.41 -14.15 -3.28
C ALA A 232 -4.87 -13.66 -3.35
N ASN A 233 -5.83 -14.52 -3.01
CA ASN A 233 -7.25 -14.16 -2.96
C ASN A 233 -7.52 -13.09 -1.89
N MET A 234 -6.96 -13.24 -0.69
CA MET A 234 -7.09 -12.26 0.40
C MET A 234 -6.61 -10.87 -0.01
N HIS A 235 -5.43 -10.78 -0.63
CA HIS A 235 -4.90 -9.50 -1.08
C HIS A 235 -5.65 -8.92 -2.28
N LEU A 236 -6.18 -9.76 -3.18
CA LEU A 236 -7.07 -9.29 -4.25
C LEU A 236 -8.36 -8.70 -3.69
N GLU A 237 -9.00 -9.37 -2.73
CA GLU A 237 -10.20 -8.88 -2.07
C GLU A 237 -9.95 -7.55 -1.37
N PHE A 238 -8.82 -7.40 -0.69
CA PHE A 238 -8.42 -6.13 -0.07
C PHE A 238 -8.26 -5.02 -1.12
N VAL A 239 -7.53 -5.29 -2.19
CA VAL A 239 -7.29 -4.32 -3.26
C VAL A 239 -8.61 -3.90 -3.92
N ASP A 240 -9.47 -4.86 -4.27
CA ASP A 240 -10.69 -4.59 -5.02
C ASP A 240 -11.79 -3.95 -4.16
N SER A 241 -11.86 -4.29 -2.88
CA SER A 241 -12.93 -3.85 -1.98
C SER A 241 -12.61 -2.57 -1.21
N PHE A 242 -11.33 -2.29 -0.94
CA PHE A 242 -10.92 -1.17 -0.09
C PHE A 242 -9.98 -0.20 -0.80
N ALA A 243 -8.85 -0.70 -1.33
CA ALA A 243 -7.84 0.18 -1.90
C ALA A 243 -8.32 0.88 -3.19
N VAL A 244 -8.87 0.13 -4.15
CA VAL A 244 -9.33 0.68 -5.43
C VAL A 244 -10.44 1.73 -5.24
N PRO A 245 -11.53 1.48 -4.48
CA PRO A 245 -12.57 2.48 -4.29
C PRO A 245 -12.05 3.79 -3.66
N ALA A 246 -11.26 3.69 -2.60
CA ALA A 246 -10.72 4.84 -1.90
C ALA A 246 -9.76 5.67 -2.78
N TRP A 247 -8.75 5.02 -3.34
CA TRP A 247 -7.74 5.70 -4.15
C TRP A 247 -8.30 6.23 -5.47
N ARG A 248 -9.31 5.57 -6.06
CA ARG A 248 -9.99 6.10 -7.25
C ARG A 248 -10.73 7.39 -6.93
N LEU A 249 -11.41 7.45 -5.78
CA LEU A 249 -12.12 8.64 -5.35
C LEU A 249 -11.16 9.81 -5.12
N LEU A 250 -10.01 9.55 -4.51
CA LEU A 250 -8.95 10.53 -4.32
C LEU A 250 -8.35 10.99 -5.66
N ALA A 251 -8.08 10.05 -6.58
CA ALA A 251 -7.43 10.34 -7.86
C ALA A 251 -8.28 11.13 -8.86
N VAL A 252 -9.61 11.10 -8.73
CA VAL A 252 -10.51 11.94 -9.56
C VAL A 252 -10.90 13.25 -8.87
N SER A 253 -10.37 13.51 -7.67
CA SER A 253 -10.61 14.76 -6.96
C SER A 253 -9.87 15.91 -7.63
N SER A 254 -10.52 17.06 -7.74
CA SER A 254 -9.89 18.29 -8.24
C SER A 254 -8.87 18.88 -7.27
N HIS A 255 -8.80 18.36 -6.03
CA HIS A 255 -7.93 18.88 -4.97
C HIS A 255 -6.47 18.53 -5.16
N PHE A 256 -6.14 17.52 -5.96
CA PHE A 256 -4.77 17.04 -6.16
C PHE A 256 -4.32 17.26 -7.59
N ASP A 257 -3.01 17.45 -7.78
CA ASP A 257 -2.40 17.19 -9.07
C ASP A 257 -2.55 15.72 -9.45
N GLU A 258 -2.62 15.47 -10.76
CA GLU A 258 -2.82 14.11 -11.25
C GLU A 258 -1.57 13.24 -11.10
N TYR A 259 -0.38 13.80 -10.86
CA TYR A 259 0.86 13.02 -11.00
C TYR A 259 0.99 11.94 -9.93
N VAL A 260 0.92 12.35 -8.65
CA VAL A 260 1.09 11.42 -7.52
C VAL A 260 -0.05 10.39 -7.50
N THR A 261 -1.29 10.86 -7.62
CA THR A 261 -2.48 10.01 -7.55
C THR A 261 -2.57 9.04 -8.73
N ARG A 262 -2.21 9.45 -9.96
CA ARG A 262 -2.17 8.57 -11.13
C ARG A 262 -1.07 7.53 -11.04
N GLN A 263 0.09 7.88 -10.48
CA GLN A 263 1.15 6.90 -10.25
C GLN A 263 0.72 5.86 -9.20
N CYS A 264 0.08 6.30 -8.11
CA CYS A 264 -0.53 5.40 -7.12
C CYS A 264 -1.54 4.45 -7.77
N MET A 265 -2.46 4.95 -8.59
CA MET A 265 -3.44 4.11 -9.30
C MET A 265 -2.77 3.13 -10.28
N THR A 266 -1.72 3.56 -10.98
CA THR A 266 -0.94 2.68 -11.86
C THR A 266 -0.31 1.54 -11.07
N ASN A 267 0.26 1.84 -9.91
CA ASN A 267 0.86 0.84 -9.03
C ASN A 267 -0.19 -0.11 -8.44
N ILE A 268 -1.38 0.36 -8.09
CA ILE A 268 -2.50 -0.51 -7.67
C ILE A 268 -2.82 -1.53 -8.76
N VAL A 269 -2.89 -1.10 -10.03
CA VAL A 269 -3.14 -2.00 -11.16
C VAL A 269 -2.01 -3.03 -11.30
N LEU A 270 -0.75 -2.65 -11.09
CA LEU A 270 0.39 -3.57 -11.14
C LEU A 270 0.37 -4.55 -9.96
N CYS A 271 0.08 -4.08 -8.75
CA CYS A 271 -0.09 -4.90 -7.55
C CYS A 271 -1.21 -5.93 -7.75
N ARG A 272 -2.36 -5.50 -8.26
CA ARG A 272 -3.49 -6.38 -8.58
C ARG A 272 -3.11 -7.44 -9.62
N LYS A 273 -2.39 -7.06 -10.68
CA LYS A 273 -1.89 -8.00 -11.70
C LYS A 273 -0.94 -9.04 -11.11
N MET A 274 -0.07 -8.64 -10.20
CA MET A 274 0.84 -9.55 -9.49
C MET A 274 0.06 -10.62 -8.71
N TRP A 275 -0.97 -10.22 -7.96
CA TRP A 275 -1.79 -11.18 -7.22
C TRP A 275 -2.66 -12.05 -8.12
N LEU A 276 -3.19 -11.52 -9.22
CA LEU A 276 -3.88 -12.33 -10.23
C LEU A 276 -2.97 -13.41 -10.84
N ALA A 277 -1.72 -13.09 -11.13
CA ALA A 277 -0.76 -14.07 -11.62
C ALA A 277 -0.46 -15.15 -10.57
N ALA A 278 -0.46 -14.79 -9.28
CA ALA A 278 -0.32 -15.76 -8.18
C ALA A 278 -1.55 -16.68 -8.00
N MET A 279 -2.71 -16.32 -8.58
CA MET A 279 -3.90 -17.17 -8.61
C MET A 279 -3.87 -18.21 -9.73
N GLU A 280 -2.99 -18.05 -10.74
CA GLU A 280 -2.88 -19.00 -11.84
C GLU A 280 -2.24 -20.32 -11.35
N PRO A 281 -2.73 -21.49 -11.80
CA PRO A 281 -2.10 -22.75 -11.45
C PRO A 281 -0.66 -22.74 -11.94
N THR A 282 0.28 -23.05 -11.04
CA THR A 282 1.67 -23.28 -11.44
C THR A 282 1.66 -24.48 -12.38
N VAL A 283 1.74 -24.25 -13.69
CA VAL A 283 1.94 -25.33 -14.66
C VAL A 283 3.34 -25.87 -14.38
N GLN A 284 3.42 -26.97 -13.63
CA GLN A 284 4.62 -27.79 -13.62
C GLN A 284 4.80 -28.28 -15.05
N LEU A 285 5.64 -27.62 -15.82
CA LEU A 285 6.21 -28.18 -17.03
C LEU A 285 7.03 -29.38 -16.58
N THR A 286 6.39 -30.54 -16.49
CA THR A 286 7.09 -31.81 -16.48
C THR A 286 7.91 -31.83 -17.76
N VAL A 287 9.22 -31.68 -17.63
CA VAL A 287 10.15 -31.89 -18.73
C VAL A 287 9.96 -33.35 -19.12
N MET A 288 9.14 -33.60 -20.14
CA MET A 288 9.07 -34.93 -20.75
C MET A 288 10.48 -35.18 -21.29
N SER A 289 11.22 -36.06 -20.62
CA SER A 289 12.50 -36.53 -21.08
C SER A 289 12.26 -37.25 -22.41
N PHE A 290 12.59 -36.59 -23.51
CA PHE A 290 12.60 -37.26 -24.82
C PHE A 290 13.66 -38.37 -24.77
N PRO A 291 13.30 -39.63 -25.10
CA PRO A 291 14.30 -40.68 -25.21
C PRO A 291 15.33 -40.30 -26.27
N ARG A 292 16.60 -40.20 -25.86
CA ARG A 292 17.76 -39.99 -26.74
C ARG A 292 18.02 -41.23 -27.57
N THR A 293 17.20 -41.51 -28.56
CA THR A 293 17.53 -42.47 -29.62
C THR A 293 16.96 -42.01 -30.95
N LEU A 294 17.61 -41.03 -31.56
CA LEU A 294 17.60 -40.90 -33.02
C LEU A 294 18.59 -41.94 -33.56
N LYS A 295 18.06 -43.08 -34.01
CA LYS A 295 18.83 -44.01 -34.85
C LYS A 295 19.19 -43.27 -36.14
N ARG A 296 20.46 -42.93 -36.27
CA ARG A 296 21.06 -42.38 -37.48
C ARG A 296 20.91 -43.42 -38.60
N THR A 297 19.99 -43.20 -39.54
CA THR A 297 19.94 -43.96 -40.79
C THR A 297 21.14 -43.55 -41.64
N LYS A 298 21.96 -44.52 -42.04
CA LYS A 298 23.04 -44.34 -43.01
C LYS A 298 22.41 -43.97 -44.35
N SER A 299 22.66 -42.76 -44.84
CA SER A 299 22.50 -42.43 -46.25
C SER A 299 23.65 -43.08 -47.01
N ALA A 300 23.31 -43.93 -47.98
CA ALA A 300 24.25 -44.50 -48.93
C ALA A 300 24.48 -43.49 -50.05
N TYR A 301 25.66 -42.90 -50.09
CA TYR A 301 26.31 -42.40 -51.30
C TYR A 301 27.81 -42.33 -50.97
N GLU A 302 28.52 -43.38 -51.33
CA GLU A 302 29.98 -43.43 -51.39
C GLU A 302 30.47 -42.78 -52.69
N ASP A 303 31.68 -42.24 -52.60
CA ASP A 303 32.65 -42.02 -53.67
C ASP A 303 32.39 -40.99 -54.76
N MET A 304 33.02 -39.82 -54.57
CA MET A 304 33.92 -39.25 -55.58
C MET A 304 35.11 -38.56 -54.89
N SER A 305 36.31 -38.95 -55.31
CA SER A 305 37.63 -38.53 -54.81
C SER A 305 37.97 -37.05 -55.08
N PRO A 306 38.97 -36.47 -54.38
CA PRO A 306 39.24 -35.04 -54.37
C PRO A 306 40.11 -34.60 -55.55
N CYS A 307 39.89 -33.38 -56.04
CA CYS A 307 40.77 -32.77 -57.04
C CYS A 307 40.98 -31.28 -56.72
N GLY A 308 42.25 -30.92 -56.49
CA GLY A 308 42.86 -29.68 -56.98
C GLY A 308 42.69 -28.41 -56.15
N ASP A 309 43.82 -27.93 -55.64
CA ASP A 309 44.07 -26.58 -55.11
C ASP A 309 43.71 -25.46 -56.10
N ASP A 310 43.26 -24.30 -55.60
CA ASP A 310 43.78 -22.99 -56.05
C ASP A 310 43.30 -21.78 -55.22
N GLU A 311 44.18 -20.80 -55.20
CA GLU A 311 44.27 -19.59 -54.36
C GLU A 311 43.19 -18.49 -54.50
N LYS A 312 43.27 -17.54 -53.54
CA LYS A 312 43.05 -16.07 -53.61
C LYS A 312 41.68 -15.45 -53.26
N ALA A 313 41.71 -14.81 -52.08
CA ALA A 313 41.59 -13.37 -51.84
C ALA A 313 40.36 -12.54 -52.32
N SER A 314 39.84 -11.79 -51.33
CA SER A 314 39.40 -10.38 -51.38
C SER A 314 37.91 -10.03 -51.60
N SER A 315 37.38 -9.35 -50.58
CA SER A 315 36.77 -8.01 -50.61
C SER A 315 35.36 -7.78 -51.21
N THR A 316 34.56 -7.07 -50.39
CA THR A 316 33.60 -6.00 -50.72
C THR A 316 32.31 -6.32 -51.51
N LYS A 317 31.14 -6.14 -50.89
CA LYS A 317 30.23 -4.98 -51.11
C LYS A 317 28.83 -5.19 -50.51
N ARG A 318 28.32 -4.08 -49.97
CA ARG A 318 26.93 -3.78 -49.60
C ARG A 318 25.93 -4.20 -50.69
N ARG A 319 24.76 -4.71 -50.29
CA ARG A 319 23.50 -4.40 -50.99
C ARG A 319 22.29 -4.46 -50.06
N CYS A 320 21.68 -3.29 -49.87
CA CYS A 320 20.33 -3.08 -49.37
C CYS A 320 19.33 -3.62 -50.42
N MET A 321 18.33 -4.40 -50.00
CA MET A 321 17.10 -4.60 -50.79
C MET A 321 15.87 -4.46 -49.90
N LYS A 322 14.96 -3.59 -50.36
CA LYS A 322 13.64 -3.30 -49.81
C LYS A 322 12.64 -4.41 -50.16
N LYS A 323 11.66 -4.56 -49.26
CA LYS A 323 10.23 -4.91 -49.45
C LYS A 323 9.88 -6.15 -50.28
N VAL A 324 9.27 -7.13 -49.60
CA VAL A 324 8.10 -7.85 -50.12
C VAL A 324 6.99 -7.81 -49.07
N VAL A 325 5.90 -7.14 -49.43
CA VAL A 325 4.60 -7.17 -48.76
C VAL A 325 3.84 -8.38 -49.33
N ARG A 326 3.29 -9.23 -48.47
CA ARG A 326 2.21 -10.16 -48.86
C ARG A 326 1.08 -10.05 -47.84
N ARG A 327 -0.06 -9.54 -48.33
CA ARG A 327 -1.39 -9.66 -47.73
C ARG A 327 -1.95 -11.04 -48.11
N SER A 328 -2.57 -11.72 -47.15
CA SER A 328 -3.57 -12.77 -47.40
C SER A 328 -4.76 -12.48 -46.48
N GLY A 329 -5.91 -12.20 -47.09
CA GLY A 329 -7.18 -12.01 -46.41
C GLY A 329 -7.95 -13.31 -46.25
N LEU A 330 -8.90 -13.28 -45.33
CA LEU A 330 -10.12 -14.11 -45.19
C LEU A 330 -10.94 -13.39 -44.10
N GLU A 331 -11.85 -12.51 -44.52
CA GLU A 331 -13.30 -12.76 -44.69
C GLU A 331 -14.06 -12.76 -43.35
N THR A 332 -14.74 -11.63 -43.15
CA THR A 332 -15.73 -11.33 -42.12
C THR A 332 -17.09 -11.93 -42.50
N ALA A 333 -17.72 -12.66 -41.59
CA ALA A 333 -19.14 -12.95 -41.64
C ALA A 333 -19.83 -12.24 -40.46
N ALA A 334 -20.66 -11.25 -40.79
CA ALA A 334 -21.63 -10.65 -39.91
C ALA A 334 -22.90 -11.52 -39.91
N VAL A 335 -23.55 -11.67 -38.75
CA VAL A 335 -24.94 -12.15 -38.65
C VAL A 335 -25.68 -11.28 -37.64
N ASP A 336 -26.91 -10.98 -38.04
CA ASP A 336 -27.80 -9.90 -37.62
C ASP A 336 -28.24 -9.87 -36.16
N VAL A 337 -28.48 -8.62 -35.75
CA VAL A 337 -29.35 -8.21 -34.64
C VAL A 337 -30.80 -8.53 -35.00
N ASN A 338 -31.55 -9.14 -34.09
CA ASN A 338 -33.00 -9.05 -34.10
C ASN A 338 -33.53 -8.65 -32.72
N VAL A 339 -34.31 -7.57 -32.75
CA VAL A 339 -35.06 -6.98 -31.65
C VAL A 339 -36.42 -7.65 -31.59
N THR A 340 -36.79 -8.17 -30.42
CA THR A 340 -38.14 -8.10 -29.83
C THR A 340 -38.02 -8.20 -28.33
#